data_AF-A0A6J0MQM2-F1
#
_entry.id   AF-A0A6J0MQM2-F1
#
_cell.length_a   1.000
_cell.length_b   1.000
_cell.length_c   1.000
_cell.angle_alpha   90.00
_cell.angle_beta   90.00
_cell.angle_gamma   90.00
#
_symmetry.space_group_name_H-M   'P 1'
#
loop_
_entity.id
_entity.type
_entity.pdbx_description
1 polymer ?
#
loop_
_entity_poly.entity_id
_entity_poly.type
_entity_poly.pdbx_seq_one_letter_code
_entity_poly.pdbx_strand_id
1 'polypeptide(L)'
;MSSVNSSSVSRDRVAKQHGIPTRCNCGKEVSCFTSRTVENPGRLFHSCPLGSKQEKTHLFKWTDKSVVEEIEYFQDLFDVLLVDNSEFHKSMGSAESMMKCHDSKIEEMEDAIARCEEKTTECIRELRIIKALFLCCLVVVFMYLIFA
;
A
#
# COMPACT_ATOMS: atom_id res chain seq x y z
N MET A 1 -11.20 10.73 -13.51
CA MET A 1 -9.91 11.06 -14.15
C MET A 1 -8.91 11.37 -13.06
N SER A 2 -8.21 10.35 -12.56
CA SER A 2 -7.23 10.49 -11.48
C SER A 2 -5.84 10.36 -12.08
N SER A 3 -5.20 11.51 -12.27
CA SER A 3 -3.85 11.63 -12.80
C SER A 3 -2.86 10.93 -11.88
N VAL A 4 -2.26 9.86 -12.39
CA VAL A 4 -1.17 9.16 -11.73
C VAL A 4 0.03 10.11 -11.74
N ASN A 5 0.29 10.72 -10.58
CA ASN A 5 1.47 11.56 -10.39
C ASN A 5 2.67 10.62 -10.28
N SER A 6 3.17 10.17 -11.43
CA SER A 6 4.43 9.44 -11.53
C SER A 6 5.54 10.36 -11.06
N SER A 7 5.91 10.20 -9.80
CA SER A 7 7.03 10.87 -9.15
C SER A 7 8.28 10.69 -9.99
N SER A 8 8.67 11.75 -10.70
CA SER A 8 9.91 11.92 -11.46
C SER A 8 11.11 12.11 -10.54
N VAL A 9 11.14 11.38 -9.41
CA VAL A 9 12.21 11.47 -8.42
C VAL A 9 13.31 10.51 -8.87
N SER A 10 14.41 11.09 -9.37
CA SER A 10 15.76 10.52 -9.37
C SER A 10 16.34 9.86 -10.64
N ARG A 11 15.86 10.18 -11.85
CA ARG A 11 16.65 9.82 -13.07
C ARG A 11 17.81 10.77 -13.36
N ASP A 12 17.90 11.90 -12.65
CA ASP A 12 18.92 12.94 -12.84
C ASP A 12 20.10 12.88 -11.86
N ARG A 13 20.41 11.70 -11.27
CA ARG A 13 21.78 11.47 -10.76
C ARG A 13 22.68 11.17 -11.95
N VAL A 14 23.07 12.22 -12.65
CA VAL A 14 24.15 12.20 -13.62
C VAL A 14 25.38 11.52 -13.00
N ALA A 15 25.62 10.28 -13.43
CA ALA A 15 26.92 9.73 -13.80
C ALA A 15 28.12 9.94 -12.85
N LYS A 16 27.92 9.92 -11.52
CA LYS A 16 28.99 9.54 -10.60
C LYS A 16 28.75 8.09 -10.24
N GLN A 17 29.68 7.21 -10.57
CA GLN A 17 29.60 5.79 -10.22
C GLN A 17 29.71 5.65 -8.70
N HIS A 18 28.61 5.89 -8.00
CA HIS A 18 28.49 5.68 -6.56
C HIS A 18 28.38 4.18 -6.30
N GLY A 19 28.96 3.70 -5.21
CA GLY A 19 28.93 2.28 -4.86
C GLY A 19 29.90 1.39 -5.65
N ILE A 20 29.59 0.11 -5.81
CA ILE A 20 30.42 -0.87 -6.52
C ILE A 20 30.19 -0.75 -8.04
N PRO A 21 31.21 -0.36 -8.81
CA PRO A 21 31.03 -0.16 -10.23
C PRO A 21 30.95 -1.49 -11.00
N THR A 22 29.97 -1.60 -11.88
CA THR A 22 29.77 -2.80 -12.72
C THR A 22 30.21 -2.58 -14.17
N ARG A 23 30.16 -1.35 -14.69
CA ARG A 23 30.52 -1.00 -16.07
C ARG A 23 31.31 0.30 -16.13
N CYS A 24 32.28 0.36 -17.03
CA CYS A 24 32.99 1.60 -17.37
C CYS A 24 32.13 2.46 -18.31
N ASN A 25 32.42 3.76 -18.39
CA ASN A 25 31.82 4.67 -19.38
C ASN A 25 32.02 4.24 -20.85
N CYS A 26 33.01 3.39 -21.15
CA CYS A 26 33.22 2.79 -22.48
C CYS A 26 32.36 1.53 -22.74
N GLY A 27 31.49 1.16 -21.80
CA GLY A 27 30.57 0.02 -21.90
C GLY A 27 31.14 -1.34 -21.47
N LYS A 28 32.47 -1.44 -21.29
CA LYS A 28 33.12 -2.68 -20.81
C LYS A 28 32.80 -2.95 -19.35
N GLU A 29 32.68 -4.23 -19.02
CA GLU A 29 32.53 -4.71 -17.65
C GLU A 29 33.79 -4.39 -16.83
N VAL A 30 33.56 -4.06 -15.57
CA VAL A 30 34.62 -3.68 -14.62
C VAL A 30 35.11 -4.92 -13.89
N SER A 31 36.42 -5.05 -13.72
CA SER A 31 37.00 -6.15 -12.97
C SER A 31 37.68 -5.65 -11.70
N CYS A 32 37.72 -6.51 -10.67
CA CYS A 32 38.43 -6.25 -9.43
C CYS A 32 39.87 -6.77 -9.52
N PHE A 33 40.82 -5.95 -9.08
CA PHE A 33 42.24 -6.23 -9.15
C PHE A 33 42.93 -5.94 -7.81
N THR A 34 44.06 -6.60 -7.59
CA THR A 34 44.93 -6.34 -6.44
C THR A 34 46.07 -5.40 -6.85
N SER A 35 46.22 -4.30 -6.12
CA SER A 35 47.29 -3.33 -6.33
C SER A 35 48.65 -3.94 -5.99
N ARG A 36 49.59 -3.77 -6.93
CA ARG A 36 50.99 -4.20 -6.79
C ARG A 36 51.93 -3.01 -6.60
N THR A 37 51.38 -1.82 -6.32
CA THR A 37 52.19 -0.63 -6.06
C THR A 37 52.83 -0.71 -4.68
N VAL A 38 54.00 -0.09 -4.52
CA VAL A 38 54.69 -0.01 -3.22
C VAL A 38 53.89 0.82 -2.21
N GLU A 39 53.13 1.81 -2.68
CA GLU A 39 52.31 2.69 -1.84
C GLU A 39 51.03 2.03 -1.32
N ASN A 40 50.42 1.15 -2.13
CA ASN A 40 49.16 0.49 -1.80
C ASN A 40 49.27 -1.02 -2.08
N PRO A 41 50.20 -1.75 -1.45
CA PRO A 41 50.40 -3.16 -1.73
C PRO A 41 49.19 -3.97 -1.25
N GLY A 42 48.69 -4.88 -2.09
CA GLY A 42 47.59 -5.77 -1.74
C GLY A 42 46.19 -5.14 -1.74
N ARG A 43 46.07 -3.81 -1.88
CA ARG A 43 44.77 -3.13 -1.84
C ARG A 43 43.93 -3.43 -3.09
N LEU A 44 42.64 -3.68 -2.92
CA LEU A 44 41.73 -4.02 -4.02
C LEU A 44 41.15 -2.78 -4.71
N PHE A 45 41.06 -2.80 -6.03
CA PHE A 45 40.45 -1.75 -6.83
C PHE A 45 39.65 -2.31 -8.00
N HIS A 46 38.62 -1.58 -8.41
CA HIS A 46 37.83 -1.81 -9.61
C HIS A 46 38.38 -0.98 -10.77
N SER A 47 38.63 -1.61 -11.91
CA SER A 47 39.14 -0.92 -13.10
C SER A 47 38.55 -1.46 -14.39
N CYS A 48 38.46 -0.61 -15.40
CA CYS A 48 38.21 -1.03 -16.78
C CYS A 48 39.39 -1.88 -17.29
N PRO A 49 39.14 -3.00 -18.00
CA PRO A 49 40.20 -3.81 -18.61
C PRO A 49 40.96 -3.07 -19.73
N LEU A 50 40.35 -2.06 -20.35
CA LEU A 50 40.98 -1.20 -21.35
C LEU A 50 41.72 -0.02 -20.70
N GLY A 51 41.58 0.18 -19.40
CA GLY A 51 42.21 1.30 -18.70
C GLY A 51 43.72 1.11 -18.62
N SER A 52 44.48 2.11 -19.08
CA SER A 52 45.91 2.21 -18.84
C SER A 52 46.21 3.30 -17.80
N LYS A 53 47.41 3.28 -17.20
CA LYS A 53 47.84 4.35 -16.27
C LYS A 53 47.87 5.75 -16.92
N GLN A 54 47.93 5.81 -18.25
CA GLN A 54 48.02 7.07 -19.02
C GLN A 54 46.64 7.57 -19.45
N GLU A 55 45.66 6.68 -19.58
CA GLU A 55 44.30 7.01 -20.00
C GLU A 55 43.39 7.25 -18.79
N LYS A 56 43.31 8.51 -18.36
CA LYS A 56 42.44 8.96 -17.26
C LYS A 56 40.94 8.90 -17.56
N THR A 57 40.56 8.50 -18.78
CA THR A 57 39.17 8.42 -19.25
C THR A 57 38.47 7.17 -18.75
N HIS A 58 39.22 6.13 -18.37
CA HIS A 58 38.68 4.86 -17.91
C HIS A 58 38.49 4.82 -16.40
N LEU A 59 37.49 4.03 -15.98
CA LEU A 59 37.15 3.86 -14.58
C LEU A 59 38.32 3.28 -13.79
N PHE A 60 38.63 3.92 -12.66
CA PHE A 60 39.43 3.38 -11.57
C PHE A 60 38.77 3.79 -10.25
N LYS A 61 38.52 2.83 -9.34
CA LYS A 61 37.97 3.10 -8.01
C LYS A 61 38.44 2.09 -6.99
N TRP A 62 38.81 2.55 -5.79
CA TRP A 62 39.21 1.66 -4.70
C TRP A 62 38.01 0.90 -4.13
N THR A 63 38.15 -0.40 -3.90
CA THR A 63 37.05 -1.27 -3.44
C THR A 63 36.55 -0.86 -2.06
N ASP A 64 37.43 -0.47 -1.13
CA ASP A 64 37.03 0.00 0.20
C ASP A 64 36.14 1.25 0.13
N LYS A 65 36.43 2.19 -0.78
CA LYS A 65 35.58 3.36 -1.02
C LYS A 65 34.23 2.96 -1.61
N SER A 66 34.23 2.08 -2.61
CA SER A 66 33.00 1.56 -3.21
C SER A 66 32.10 0.87 -2.20
N VAL A 67 32.66 0.08 -1.28
CA VAL A 67 31.89 -0.63 -0.25
C VAL A 67 31.31 0.34 0.78
N VAL A 68 32.08 1.34 1.23
CA VAL A 68 31.56 2.38 2.13
C VAL A 68 30.36 3.11 1.52
N GLU A 69 30.49 3.50 0.25
CA GLU A 69 29.39 4.16 -0.48
C GLU A 69 28.14 3.27 -0.61
N GLU A 70 28.28 1.96 -0.82
CA GLU A 70 27.13 1.03 -0.78
C GLU A 70 26.50 1.00 0.61
N ILE A 71 27.30 0.90 1.68
CA ILE A 71 26.79 0.85 3.06
C ILE A 71 26.02 2.12 3.40
N GLU A 72 26.57 3.29 3.06
CA GLU A 72 25.91 4.59 3.26
C GLU A 72 24.56 4.64 2.51
N TYR A 73 24.55 4.19 1.25
CA TYR A 73 23.32 4.10 0.47
C TYR A 73 22.29 3.14 1.08
N PHE A 74 22.72 1.98 1.56
CA PHE A 74 21.85 1.03 2.24
C PHE A 74 21.29 1.59 3.54
N GLN A 75 22.08 2.36 4.28
CA GLN A 75 21.64 3.01 5.51
C GLN A 75 20.56 4.05 5.21
N ASP A 76 20.78 4.92 4.22
CA ASP A 76 19.78 5.90 3.78
C ASP A 76 18.47 5.21 3.35
N LEU A 77 18.57 4.12 2.58
CA LEU A 77 17.41 3.35 2.14
C LEU A 77 16.67 2.69 3.32
N PHE A 78 17.42 2.18 4.29
CA PHE A 78 16.86 1.55 5.47
C PHE A 78 16.14 2.58 6.37
N ASP A 79 16.70 3.78 6.53
CA ASP A 79 16.09 4.85 7.30
C ASP A 79 14.74 5.30 6.69
N VAL A 80 14.68 5.45 5.36
CA VAL A 80 13.42 5.73 4.66
C VAL A 80 12.42 4.59 4.89
N LEU A 81 12.86 3.33 4.74
CA LEU A 81 12.01 2.17 4.94
C LEU A 81 11.46 2.08 6.37
N LEU A 82 12.25 2.44 7.39
CA LEU A 82 11.81 2.47 8.78
C LEU A 82 10.72 3.52 9.01
N VAL A 83 10.88 4.71 8.43
CA VAL A 83 9.88 5.78 8.51
C VAL A 83 8.58 5.33 7.85
N ASP A 84 8.65 4.82 6.61
CA ASP A 84 7.49 4.35 5.85
C ASP A 84 6.75 3.22 6.60
N ASN A 85 7.46 2.25 7.18
CA ASN A 85 6.85 1.20 7.99
C ASN A 85 6.14 1.77 9.22
N SER A 86 6.75 2.75 9.89
CA SER A 86 6.12 3.38 11.06
C SER A 86 4.82 4.11 10.70
N GLU A 87 4.78 4.78 9.55
CA GLU A 87 3.58 5.45 9.04
C GLU A 87 2.52 4.43 8.61
N PHE A 88 2.93 3.37 7.93
CA PHE A 88 2.06 2.26 7.57
C PHE A 88 1.41 1.62 8.80
N HIS A 89 2.17 1.35 9.86
CA HIS A 89 1.64 0.81 11.11
C HIS A 89 0.63 1.75 11.79
N LYS A 90 0.86 3.07 11.77
CA LYS A 90 -0.10 4.06 12.30
C LYS A 90 -1.39 4.10 11.49
N SER A 91 -1.28 4.08 10.17
CA SER A 91 -2.42 4.02 9.25
C SER A 91 -3.22 2.74 9.46
N MET A 92 -2.54 1.59 9.57
CA MET A 92 -3.13 0.30 9.85
C MET A 92 -3.89 0.30 11.18
N GLY A 93 -3.31 0.83 12.26
CA GLY A 93 -3.98 0.93 13.55
C GLY A 93 -5.24 1.80 13.50
N SER A 94 -5.20 2.89 12.74
CA SER A 94 -6.37 3.76 12.52
C SER A 94 -7.45 3.01 11.72
N ALA A 95 -7.07 2.30 10.65
CA ALA A 95 -7.97 1.47 9.87
C ALA A 95 -8.62 0.37 10.70
N GLU A 96 -7.85 -0.30 11.57
CA GLU A 96 -8.36 -1.33 12.49
C GLU A 96 -9.41 -0.75 13.45
N SER A 97 -9.15 0.43 14.03
CA SER A 97 -10.12 1.10 14.92
C SER A 97 -11.41 1.49 14.20
N MET A 98 -11.30 1.94 12.94
CA MET A 98 -12.47 2.27 12.12
C MET A 98 -13.26 1.01 11.77
N MET A 99 -12.59 -0.09 11.46
CA MET A 99 -13.23 -1.37 11.18
C MET A 99 -14.02 -1.87 12.38
N LYS A 100 -13.43 -1.85 13.59
CA LYS A 100 -14.13 -2.20 14.83
C LYS A 100 -15.37 -1.34 15.09
N CYS A 101 -15.27 -0.03 14.81
CA CYS A 101 -16.42 0.88 14.92
C CYS A 101 -17.51 0.54 13.89
N HIS A 102 -17.11 0.18 12.67
CA HIS A 102 -18.03 -0.20 11.61
C HIS A 102 -18.74 -1.52 11.92
N ASP A 103 -18.03 -2.52 12.45
CA ASP A 103 -18.60 -3.79 12.89
C ASP A 103 -19.68 -3.58 13.97
N SER A 104 -19.38 -2.76 15.00
CA SER A 104 -20.36 -2.42 16.03
C SER A 104 -21.60 -1.70 15.46
N LYS A 105 -21.43 -0.81 14.47
CA LYS A 105 -22.55 -0.14 13.79
C LYS A 105 -23.37 -1.09 12.91
N ILE A 106 -22.72 -2.07 12.30
CA ILE A 106 -23.41 -3.12 11.54
C ILE A 106 -24.30 -3.91 12.49
N GLU A 107 -23.77 -4.35 13.64
CA GLU A 107 -24.53 -5.07 14.66
C GLU A 107 -25.74 -4.25 15.16
N GLU A 108 -25.54 -2.96 15.48
CA GLU A 108 -26.65 -2.07 15.86
C GLU A 108 -27.72 -1.93 14.77
N MET A 109 -27.31 -1.90 13.50
CA MET A 109 -28.22 -1.77 12.36
C MET A 109 -28.98 -3.08 12.09
N GLU A 110 -28.32 -4.23 12.19
CA GLU A 110 -28.95 -5.55 12.10
C GLU A 110 -30.03 -5.71 13.18
N ASP A 111 -29.73 -5.31 14.41
CA ASP A 111 -30.66 -5.26 15.53
C ASP A 111 -31.86 -4.34 15.27
N ALA A 112 -31.62 -3.17 14.69
CA ALA A 112 -32.69 -2.23 14.33
C ALA A 112 -33.60 -2.77 13.23
N ILE A 113 -33.02 -3.47 12.25
CA ILE A 113 -33.76 -4.13 11.17
C ILE A 113 -34.62 -5.25 11.75
N ALA A 114 -34.08 -6.12 12.60
CA ALA A 114 -34.84 -7.20 13.24
C ALA A 114 -36.05 -6.68 14.02
N ARG A 115 -35.89 -5.60 14.81
CA ARG A 115 -37.01 -4.94 15.51
C ARG A 115 -38.04 -4.32 14.56
N CYS A 116 -37.61 -3.83 13.40
CA CYS A 116 -38.51 -3.26 12.40
C CYS A 116 -39.34 -4.37 11.72
N GLU A 117 -38.71 -5.50 11.41
CA GLU A 117 -39.38 -6.68 10.84
C GLU A 117 -40.44 -7.22 11.79
N GLU A 118 -40.14 -7.34 13.08
CA GLU A 118 -41.11 -7.74 14.11
C GLU A 118 -42.33 -6.82 14.12
N LYS A 119 -42.12 -5.49 14.17
CA LYS A 119 -43.23 -4.52 14.12
C LYS A 119 -44.02 -4.59 12.81
N THR A 120 -43.34 -4.86 11.69
CA THR A 120 -43.99 -5.00 10.38
C THR A 120 -44.87 -6.23 10.34
N THR A 121 -44.40 -7.38 10.84
CA THR A 121 -45.19 -8.61 10.94
C THR A 121 -46.41 -8.44 11.84
N GLU A 122 -46.26 -7.73 12.96
CA GLU A 122 -47.37 -7.41 13.87
C GLU A 122 -48.41 -6.49 13.21
N CYS A 123 -47.97 -5.43 12.52
CA CYS A 123 -48.86 -4.54 11.76
C CYS A 123 -49.64 -5.31 10.68
N ILE A 124 -48.98 -6.22 9.95
CA ILE A 124 -49.63 -7.08 8.96
C ILE A 124 -50.70 -7.97 9.62
N ARG A 125 -50.45 -8.50 10.82
CA ARG A 125 -51.41 -9.31 11.58
C ARG A 125 -52.65 -8.50 11.95
N GLU A 126 -52.47 -7.31 12.51
CA GLU A 126 -53.56 -6.40 12.89
C GLU A 126 -54.40 -5.96 11.67
N LEU A 127 -53.75 -5.62 10.55
CA LEU A 127 -54.43 -5.27 9.31
C LEU A 127 -55.30 -6.43 8.76
N ARG A 128 -54.84 -7.68 8.88
CA ARG A 128 -55.66 -8.85 8.49
C ARG A 128 -56.91 -8.98 9.35
N ILE A 129 -56.81 -8.74 10.66
CA ILE A 129 -57.96 -8.77 11.59
C ILE A 129 -58.95 -7.65 11.25
N ILE A 130 -58.46 -6.41 11.08
CA ILE A 130 -59.28 -5.26 10.71
C ILE A 130 -60.01 -5.51 9.38
N LYS A 131 -59.31 -6.06 8.38
CA LYS A 131 -59.93 -6.43 7.09
C LYS A 131 -61.05 -7.46 7.26
N ALA A 132 -60.86 -8.47 8.12
CA ALA A 132 -61.89 -9.48 8.39
C ALA A 132 -63.12 -8.86 9.08
N LEU A 133 -62.92 -8.02 10.10
CA LEU A 133 -64.01 -7.33 10.79
C LEU A 133 -64.80 -6.42 9.85
N PHE A 134 -64.13 -5.66 8.99
CA PHE A 134 -64.78 -4.80 8.00
C PHE A 134 -65.66 -5.60 7.04
N LEU A 135 -65.17 -6.73 6.54
CA LEU A 135 -65.95 -7.63 5.68
C LEU A 135 -67.18 -8.19 6.42
N CYS A 136 -67.04 -8.60 7.69
CA CYS A 136 -68.17 -9.03 8.51
C CYS A 136 -69.23 -7.92 8.67
N CYS A 137 -68.82 -6.68 8.95
CA CYS A 137 -69.73 -5.55 9.05
C CYS A 137 -70.49 -5.30 7.75
N LEU A 138 -69.81 -5.35 6.59
CA LEU A 138 -70.46 -5.19 5.29
C LEU A 138 -71.52 -6.28 5.04
N VAL A 139 -71.24 -7.53 5.40
CA VAL A 139 -72.20 -8.63 5.27
C VAL A 139 -73.43 -8.38 6.15
N VAL A 140 -73.24 -7.97 7.41
CA VAL A 140 -74.36 -7.68 8.32
C VAL A 140 -75.24 -6.54 7.79
N VAL A 141 -74.62 -5.47 7.29
CA VAL A 141 -75.35 -4.34 6.68
C VAL A 141 -76.13 -4.80 5.45
N PHE A 142 -75.53 -5.59 4.57
CA PHE A 142 -76.19 -6.10 3.37
C PHE A 142 -77.38 -7.01 3.71
N MET A 143 -77.23 -7.88 4.71
CA MET A 143 -78.34 -8.70 5.22
C MET A 143 -79.46 -7.81 5.75
N TYR A 144 -79.15 -6.80 6.58
CA TYR A 144 -80.17 -5.87 7.09
C TYR A 144 -80.94 -5.16 5.98
N LEU A 145 -80.25 -4.73 4.91
CA LEU A 145 -80.88 -4.07 3.75
C LEU A 145 -81.76 -5.00 2.90
N ILE A 146 -81.52 -6.31 2.91
CA ILE A 146 -82.34 -7.29 2.18
C ILE A 146 -83.60 -7.67 2.98
N PHE A 147 -83.48 -7.74 4.31
CA PHE A 147 -84.54 -8.25 5.19
C PHE A 147 -85.42 -7.16 5.84
N ALA A 148 -85.08 -5.87 5.67
CA ALA A 148 -85.86 -4.71 6.13
C ALA A 148 -86.72 -4.14 5.00
#